data_AF-A0A519K1S5-F1
#
_entry.id   AF-A0A519K1S5-F1
#
_cell.length_a   1.000
_cell.length_b   1.000
_cell.length_c   1.000
_cell.angle_alpha   90.00
_cell.angle_beta   90.00
_cell.angle_gamma   90.00
#
_symmetry.space_group_name_H-M   'P 1'
#
loop_
_entity.id
_entity.type
_entity.pdbx_description
1 polymer ?
#
loop_
_entity_poly.entity_id
_entity_poly.type
_entity_poly.pdbx_seq_one_letter_code
_entity_poly.pdbx_strand_id
1 'polypeptide(L)'
;MNDVYIQMRDSTNSMNNRTAAIRAQFKYDFEKKIRDEKIAKAKEIAAEERAQNIQYALIALAILVIVALFLLVSHTIIATPKMIRFVGVITLLVVFEFINLVLHPFLHEITHHSTVLMLLVMVCIASLLVPMHHKIEHWATSTLIEKNKKIRLANAKRTIEELEENQPDLKEIAENPNSV
;
A
#
# COMPACT_ATOMS: atom_id res chain seq x y z
N MET A 1 -86.21 22.84 10.69
CA MET A 1 -84.93 23.57 10.66
C MET A 1 -83.78 22.83 11.33
N ASN A 2 -83.99 22.05 12.42
CA ASN A 2 -82.90 21.33 13.10
C ASN A 2 -82.21 20.24 12.27
N ASP A 3 -82.95 19.44 11.50
CA ASP A 3 -82.35 18.32 10.74
C ASP A 3 -81.35 18.77 9.67
N VAL A 4 -81.61 19.89 9.02
CA VAL A 4 -80.71 20.48 8.01
C VAL A 4 -79.39 20.92 8.66
N TYR A 5 -79.45 21.51 9.85
CA TYR A 5 -78.26 21.93 10.61
C TYR A 5 -77.42 20.72 11.07
N ILE A 6 -78.06 19.64 11.52
CA ILE A 6 -77.37 18.42 11.95
C ILE A 6 -76.66 17.77 10.75
N GLN A 7 -77.36 17.65 9.61
CA GLN A 7 -76.80 17.08 8.39
C GLN A 7 -75.62 17.90 7.83
N MET A 8 -75.69 19.23 7.85
CA MET A 8 -74.60 20.11 7.40
C MET A 8 -73.38 20.03 8.33
N ARG A 9 -73.58 19.98 9.65
CA ARG A 9 -72.49 19.82 10.63
C ARG A 9 -71.78 18.47 10.45
N ASP A 10 -72.54 17.39 10.32
CA ASP A 10 -71.98 16.05 10.17
C ASP A 10 -71.26 15.89 8.82
N SER A 11 -71.80 16.50 7.75
CA SER A 11 -71.11 16.60 6.45
C SER A 11 -69.78 17.35 6.56
N THR A 12 -69.77 18.53 7.19
CA THR A 12 -68.56 19.36 7.35
C THR A 12 -67.49 18.66 8.19
N ASN A 13 -67.89 18.00 9.28
CA ASN A 13 -66.98 17.22 10.12
C ASN A 13 -66.42 16.00 9.37
N SER A 14 -67.24 15.29 8.59
CA SER A 14 -66.78 14.17 7.77
C SER A 14 -65.79 14.61 6.68
N MET A 15 -66.02 15.79 6.08
CA MET A 15 -65.17 16.36 5.04
C MET A 15 -63.83 16.87 5.59
N ASN A 16 -63.84 17.49 6.78
CA ASN A 16 -62.63 17.87 7.51
C ASN A 16 -61.81 16.65 7.92
N ASN A 17 -62.45 15.58 8.40
CA ASN A 17 -61.76 14.36 8.79
C ASN A 17 -61.13 13.64 7.57
N ARG A 18 -61.84 13.59 6.43
CA ARG A 18 -61.30 13.08 5.15
C ARG A 18 -60.11 13.92 4.66
N THR A 19 -60.22 15.25 4.73
CA THR A 19 -59.13 16.16 4.33
C THR A 19 -57.91 16.03 5.24
N ALA A 20 -58.13 15.86 6.55
CA ALA A 20 -57.06 15.61 7.51
C ALA A 20 -56.35 14.27 7.23
N ALA A 21 -57.12 13.21 6.94
CA ALA A 21 -56.56 11.91 6.54
C ALA A 21 -55.73 12.00 5.25
N ILE A 22 -56.23 12.71 4.23
CA ILE A 22 -55.50 12.93 2.97
C ILE A 22 -54.20 13.72 3.21
N ARG A 23 -54.22 14.77 4.04
CA ARG A 23 -53.00 15.52 4.40
C ARG A 23 -52.00 14.67 5.18
N ALA A 24 -52.48 13.84 6.11
CA ALA A 24 -51.63 12.93 6.89
C ALA A 24 -50.98 11.88 5.97
N GLN A 25 -51.74 11.32 5.03
CA GLN A 25 -51.25 10.38 4.04
C GLN A 25 -50.22 11.04 3.10
N PHE A 26 -50.50 12.24 2.59
CA PHE A 26 -49.55 13.00 1.77
C PHE A 26 -48.25 13.31 2.51
N LYS A 27 -48.33 13.74 3.79
CA LYS A 27 -47.15 13.97 4.63
C LYS A 27 -46.34 12.68 4.83
N TYR A 28 -47.02 11.58 5.14
CA TYR A 28 -46.38 10.29 5.31
C TYR A 28 -45.67 9.83 4.02
N ASP A 29 -46.33 9.95 2.87
CA ASP A 29 -45.77 9.59 1.58
C ASP A 29 -44.58 10.49 1.19
N PHE A 30 -44.66 11.78 1.49
CA PHE A 30 -43.56 12.72 1.26
C PHE A 30 -42.35 12.44 2.16
N GLU A 31 -42.56 12.24 3.46
CA GLU A 31 -41.50 11.86 4.40
C GLU A 31 -40.87 10.51 4.04
N LYS A 32 -41.70 9.54 3.62
CA LYS A 32 -41.22 8.24 3.16
C LYS A 32 -40.34 8.40 1.92
N LYS A 33 -40.76 9.18 0.92
CA LYS A 33 -39.93 9.49 -0.26
C LYS A 33 -38.60 10.14 0.11
N ILE A 34 -38.59 11.10 1.03
CA ILE A 34 -37.35 11.73 1.49
C ILE A 34 -36.45 10.72 2.22
N ARG A 35 -37.03 9.84 3.05
CA ARG A 35 -36.25 8.77 3.70
C ARG A 35 -35.67 7.80 2.67
N ASP A 36 -36.48 7.36 1.72
CA ASP A 36 -36.07 6.42 0.67
C ASP A 36 -34.98 7.04 -0.22
N GLU A 37 -35.09 8.33 -0.57
CA GLU A 37 -34.07 9.07 -1.31
C GLU A 37 -32.77 9.24 -0.50
N LYS A 38 -32.86 9.55 0.80
CA LYS A 38 -31.69 9.62 1.68
C LYS A 38 -30.99 8.27 1.81
N ILE A 39 -31.74 7.18 1.92
CA ILE A 39 -31.19 5.82 1.99
C ILE A 39 -30.54 5.45 0.65
N ALA A 40 -31.14 5.83 -0.48
CA ALA A 40 -30.56 5.61 -1.81
C ALA A 40 -29.23 6.36 -1.97
N LYS A 41 -29.20 7.66 -1.64
CA LYS A 41 -27.98 8.49 -1.69
C LYS A 41 -26.90 7.99 -0.73
N ALA A 42 -27.27 7.61 0.49
CA ALA A 42 -26.30 7.06 1.46
C ALA A 42 -25.71 5.73 0.98
N LYS A 43 -26.49 4.90 0.29
CA LYS A 43 -25.99 3.66 -0.33
C LYS A 43 -25.06 3.93 -1.50
N GLU A 44 -25.33 4.95 -2.33
CA GLU A 44 -24.44 5.35 -3.42
C GLU A 44 -23.10 5.86 -2.88
N ILE A 45 -23.12 6.78 -1.91
CA ILE A 45 -21.89 7.30 -1.29
C ILE A 45 -21.08 6.17 -0.64
N ALA A 46 -21.74 5.28 0.11
CA ALA A 46 -21.06 4.15 0.73
C ALA A 46 -20.50 3.16 -0.31
N ALA A 47 -21.12 3.03 -1.49
CA ALA A 47 -20.60 2.21 -2.58
C ALA A 47 -19.37 2.85 -3.24
N GLU A 48 -19.39 4.18 -3.42
CA GLU A 48 -18.25 4.95 -3.94
C GLU A 48 -17.06 4.90 -3.00
N GLU A 49 -17.27 5.12 -1.69
CA GLU A 49 -16.20 5.01 -0.69
C GLU A 49 -15.60 3.60 -0.64
N ARG A 50 -16.44 2.56 -0.73
CA ARG A 50 -15.96 1.18 -0.80
C ARG A 50 -15.13 0.93 -2.06
N ALA A 51 -15.56 1.45 -3.21
CA ALA A 51 -14.81 1.31 -4.46
C ALA A 51 -13.45 2.01 -4.37
N GLN A 52 -13.40 3.23 -3.83
CA GLN A 52 -12.16 3.97 -3.61
C GLN A 52 -11.22 3.24 -2.64
N ASN A 53 -11.72 2.73 -1.52
CA ASN A 53 -10.93 1.98 -0.56
C ASN A 53 -10.34 0.69 -1.18
N ILE A 54 -11.11 -0.01 -2.01
CA ILE A 54 -10.63 -1.19 -2.74
C ILE A 54 -9.55 -0.80 -3.76
N GLN A 55 -9.71 0.34 -4.44
CA GLN A 55 -8.74 0.83 -5.42
C GLN A 55 -7.42 1.21 -4.74
N TYR A 56 -7.46 1.91 -3.60
CA TYR A 56 -6.28 2.20 -2.81
C TYR A 56 -5.62 0.92 -2.27
N ALA A 57 -6.41 -0.05 -1.80
CA ALA A 57 -5.90 -1.34 -1.37
C ALA A 57 -5.22 -2.12 -2.51
N LEU A 58 -5.78 -2.08 -3.73
CA LEU A 58 -5.19 -2.70 -4.93
C LEU A 58 -3.89 -2.04 -5.35
N ILE A 59 -3.82 -0.71 -5.32
CA ILE A 59 -2.59 0.04 -5.61
C ILE A 59 -1.53 -0.30 -4.55
N ALA A 60 -1.89 -0.32 -3.27
CA ALA A 60 -0.99 -0.70 -2.18
C ALA A 60 -0.48 -2.14 -2.33
N LEU A 61 -1.36 -3.08 -2.68
CA LEU A 61 -1.02 -4.47 -2.92
C LEU A 61 -0.07 -4.63 -4.11
N ALA A 62 -0.34 -3.94 -5.24
CA ALA A 62 0.50 -3.99 -6.42
C ALA A 62 1.92 -3.49 -6.11
N ILE A 63 2.02 -2.38 -5.39
CA ILE A 63 3.27 -1.79 -4.92
C ILE A 63 4.00 -2.77 -3.98
N LEU A 64 3.31 -3.34 -2.99
CA LEU A 64 3.85 -4.35 -2.05
C LEU A 64 4.43 -5.57 -2.79
N VAL A 65 3.71 -6.10 -3.77
CA VAL A 65 4.15 -7.26 -4.56
C VAL A 65 5.39 -6.92 -5.37
N ILE A 66 5.47 -5.72 -5.94
CA ILE A 66 6.66 -5.25 -6.65
C ILE A 66 7.86 -5.13 -5.69
N VAL A 67 7.68 -4.65 -4.45
CA VAL A 67 8.75 -4.66 -3.42
C VAL A 67 9.21 -6.07 -3.10
N ALA A 68 8.26 -6.98 -2.89
CA ALA A 68 8.57 -8.35 -2.50
C ALA A 68 9.37 -9.06 -3.61
N LEU A 69 8.95 -8.91 -4.87
CA LEU A 69 9.68 -9.42 -6.03
C LEU A 69 11.07 -8.81 -6.15
N PHE A 70 11.19 -7.52 -5.89
CA PHE A 70 12.45 -6.81 -5.95
C PHE A 70 13.45 -7.26 -4.88
N LEU A 71 12.99 -7.47 -3.65
CA LEU A 71 13.80 -8.04 -2.57
C LEU A 71 14.21 -9.47 -2.86
N LEU A 72 13.33 -10.26 -3.46
CA LEU A 72 13.63 -11.62 -3.93
C LEU A 72 14.78 -11.59 -4.95
N VAL A 73 14.69 -10.72 -5.96
CA VAL A 73 15.72 -10.56 -6.99
C VAL A 73 17.06 -10.13 -6.38
N SER A 74 17.04 -9.22 -5.39
CA SER A 74 18.22 -8.74 -4.66
C SER A 74 19.01 -9.88 -3.98
N HIS A 75 18.33 -10.93 -3.51
CA HIS A 75 18.97 -12.03 -2.81
C HIS A 75 19.49 -13.15 -3.74
N THR A 76 18.98 -13.25 -4.96
CA THR A 76 19.32 -14.34 -5.91
C THR A 76 20.48 -14.05 -6.87
N ILE A 77 20.85 -12.79 -7.10
CA ILE A 77 21.87 -12.45 -8.12
C ILE A 77 23.20 -12.05 -7.46
N ILE A 78 24.31 -12.45 -8.08
CA ILE A 78 25.68 -11.97 -7.81
C ILE A 78 25.71 -10.45 -8.11
N ALA A 79 25.22 -9.65 -7.17
CA ALA A 79 25.03 -8.23 -7.35
C ALA A 79 26.34 -7.47 -7.10
N THR A 80 26.67 -6.55 -8.02
CA THR A 80 27.78 -5.61 -7.81
C THR A 80 27.38 -4.55 -6.77
N PRO A 81 28.34 -3.94 -6.04
CA PRO A 81 28.03 -2.93 -5.03
C PRO A 81 27.20 -1.74 -5.56
N LYS A 82 27.36 -1.39 -6.84
CA LYS A 82 26.57 -0.35 -7.50
C LYS A 82 25.11 -0.75 -7.70
N MET A 83 24.86 -2.00 -8.07
CA MET A 83 23.51 -2.54 -8.20
C MET A 83 22.81 -2.62 -6.86
N ILE A 84 23.51 -3.06 -5.81
CA ILE A 84 22.95 -3.11 -4.44
C ILE A 84 22.51 -1.71 -3.99
N ARG A 85 23.30 -0.67 -4.27
CA ARG A 85 22.98 0.71 -3.94
C ARG A 85 21.77 1.25 -4.72
N PHE A 86 21.75 1.04 -6.03
CA PHE A 86 20.61 1.42 -6.88
C PHE A 86 19.34 0.70 -6.43
N VAL A 87 19.49 -0.59 -6.10
CA VAL A 87 18.39 -1.44 -5.68
C VAL A 87 17.84 -0.98 -4.33
N GLY A 88 18.74 -0.69 -3.38
CA GLY A 88 18.37 -0.16 -2.07
C GLY A 88 17.53 1.12 -2.17
N VAL A 89 17.92 2.08 -3.02
CA VAL A 89 17.18 3.33 -3.20
C VAL A 89 15.78 3.06 -3.75
N ILE A 90 15.62 2.19 -4.75
CA ILE A 90 14.29 1.82 -5.24
C ILE A 90 13.46 1.16 -4.14
N THR A 91 14.02 0.21 -3.36
CA THR A 91 13.30 -0.37 -2.21
C THR A 91 12.85 0.70 -1.24
N LEU A 92 13.72 1.66 -0.91
CA LEU A 92 13.39 2.76 -0.02
C LEU A 92 12.21 3.60 -0.54
N LEU A 93 12.22 3.98 -1.82
CA LEU A 93 11.11 4.73 -2.43
C LEU A 93 9.79 3.96 -2.34
N VAL A 94 9.83 2.66 -2.63
CA VAL A 94 8.61 1.86 -2.66
C VAL A 94 8.09 1.55 -1.25
N VAL A 95 8.99 1.31 -0.27
CA VAL A 95 8.62 1.19 1.15
C VAL A 95 8.08 2.51 1.69
N PHE A 96 8.70 3.64 1.34
CA PHE A 96 8.19 4.96 1.68
C PHE A 96 6.78 5.17 1.12
N GLU A 97 6.56 4.82 -0.15
CA GLU A 97 5.24 4.93 -0.79
C GLU A 97 4.19 4.05 -0.09
N PHE A 98 4.54 2.82 0.28
CA PHE A 98 3.66 1.95 1.05
C PHE A 98 3.29 2.57 2.41
N ILE A 99 4.28 3.08 3.14
CA ILE A 99 4.07 3.78 4.42
C ILE A 99 3.17 5.00 4.20
N ASN A 100 3.41 5.79 3.16
CA ASN A 100 2.62 6.98 2.82
C ASN A 100 1.15 6.61 2.52
N LEU A 101 0.91 5.56 1.74
CA LEU A 101 -0.43 5.10 1.38
C LEU A 101 -1.18 4.54 2.59
N VAL A 102 -0.51 3.75 3.45
CA VAL A 102 -1.11 3.24 4.69
C VAL A 102 -1.43 4.38 5.65
N LEU A 103 -0.51 5.33 5.85
CA LEU A 103 -0.71 6.46 6.75
C LEU A 103 -1.70 7.49 6.21
N HIS A 104 -1.90 7.60 4.89
CA HIS A 104 -2.80 8.59 4.29
C HIS A 104 -4.22 8.61 4.91
N PRO A 105 -4.97 7.49 5.00
CA PRO A 105 -6.28 7.48 5.67
C PRO A 105 -6.21 7.77 7.18
N PHE A 106 -5.18 7.27 7.90
CA PHE A 106 -5.02 7.56 9.33
C PHE A 106 -4.71 9.04 9.59
N LEU A 107 -3.85 9.64 8.76
CA LEU A 107 -3.55 11.06 8.82
C LEU A 107 -4.74 11.89 8.36
N HIS A 108 -5.53 11.44 7.40
CA HIS A 108 -6.75 12.15 7.00
C HIS A 108 -7.70 12.34 8.19
N GLU A 109 -7.86 11.29 9.01
CA GLU A 109 -8.72 11.31 10.19
C GLU A 109 -8.16 12.21 11.32
N ILE A 110 -6.84 12.22 11.53
CA ILE A 110 -6.20 13.02 12.59
C ILE A 110 -6.06 14.50 12.18
N THR A 111 -5.79 14.76 10.90
CA THR A 111 -5.29 16.07 10.43
C THR A 111 -6.42 17.03 9.99
N HIS A 112 -7.69 16.60 10.06
CA HIS A 112 -8.87 17.47 9.83
C HIS A 112 -8.73 18.36 8.57
N HIS A 113 -8.38 17.74 7.44
CA HIS A 113 -8.17 18.38 6.12
C HIS A 113 -7.00 19.37 5.98
N SER A 114 -6.08 19.49 6.95
CA SER A 114 -4.87 20.32 6.79
C SER A 114 -3.75 19.61 6.03
N THR A 115 -3.64 19.88 4.73
CA THR A 115 -2.59 19.32 3.84
C THR A 115 -1.16 19.60 4.33
N VAL A 116 -0.93 20.75 4.96
CA VAL A 116 0.41 21.17 5.42
C VAL A 116 0.90 20.30 6.59
N LEU A 117 0.02 20.01 7.55
CA LEU A 117 0.36 19.17 8.70
C LEU A 117 0.58 17.71 8.25
N MET A 118 -0.21 17.23 7.30
CA MET A 118 -0.06 15.89 6.72
C MET A 118 1.32 15.74 6.05
N LEU A 119 1.72 16.73 5.24
CA LEU A 119 3.05 16.74 4.60
C LEU A 119 4.17 16.76 5.63
N LEU A 120 4.04 17.55 6.70
CA LEU A 120 5.05 17.65 7.75
C LEU A 120 5.28 16.28 8.42
N VAL A 121 4.21 15.56 8.75
CA VAL A 121 4.30 14.22 9.34
C VAL A 121 4.97 13.23 8.38
N MET A 122 4.63 13.25 7.09
CA MET A 122 5.25 12.38 6.10
C MET A 122 6.74 12.66 5.91
N VAL A 123 7.13 13.94 5.92
CA VAL A 123 8.54 14.35 5.86
C VAL A 123 9.30 13.92 7.12
N CYS A 124 8.69 14.03 8.31
CA CYS A 124 9.27 13.50 9.54
C CYS A 124 9.52 12.00 9.44
N ILE A 125 8.55 11.22 8.98
CA ILE A 125 8.73 9.77 8.81
C ILE A 125 9.81 9.46 7.78
N ALA A 126 9.81 10.16 6.63
CA ALA A 126 10.84 10.00 5.60
C ALA A 126 12.26 10.27 6.16
N SER A 127 12.40 11.29 7.02
CA SER A 127 13.68 11.64 7.65
C SER A 127 14.24 10.54 8.55
N LEU A 128 13.38 9.70 9.15
CA LEU A 128 13.80 8.51 9.89
C LEU A 128 14.06 7.31 8.96
N LEU A 129 13.31 7.19 7.88
CA LEU A 129 13.39 6.06 6.95
C LEU A 129 14.68 6.08 6.12
N VAL A 130 15.12 7.26 5.67
CA VAL A 130 16.36 7.45 4.89
C VAL A 130 17.62 6.92 5.61
N PRO A 131 17.93 7.32 6.86
CA PRO A 131 19.11 6.80 7.56
C PRO A 131 19.00 5.30 7.87
N MET A 132 17.79 4.78 8.03
CA MET A 132 17.56 3.34 8.22
C MET A 132 17.96 2.55 6.96
N HIS A 133 17.60 3.03 5.76
CA HIS A 133 18.01 2.41 4.51
C HIS A 133 19.53 2.35 4.36
N HIS A 134 20.27 3.42 4.70
CA HIS A 134 21.73 3.40 4.59
C HIS A 134 22.40 2.34 5.48
N LYS A 135 21.84 2.08 6.67
CA LYS A 135 22.32 0.99 7.54
C LYS A 135 22.09 -0.38 6.91
N ILE A 136 20.91 -0.58 6.32
CA ILE A 136 20.55 -1.82 5.62
C ILE A 136 21.42 -2.02 4.38
N GLU A 137 21.66 -0.97 3.60
CA GLU A 137 22.53 -1.00 2.41
C GLU A 137 23.96 -1.41 2.78
N HIS A 138 24.51 -0.82 3.84
CA HIS A 138 25.87 -1.12 4.29
C HIS A 138 26.00 -2.58 4.74
N TRP A 139 25.02 -3.06 5.52
CA TRP A 139 24.95 -4.44 5.98
C TRP A 139 24.77 -5.44 4.82
N ALA A 140 23.91 -5.11 3.85
CA ALA A 140 23.70 -5.94 2.66
C ALA A 140 24.98 -6.00 1.82
N THR A 141 25.64 -4.87 1.60
CA THR A 141 26.88 -4.79 0.82
C THR A 141 28.01 -5.61 1.44
N SER A 142 28.25 -5.50 2.75
CA SER A 142 29.30 -6.27 3.43
C SER A 142 29.02 -7.77 3.37
N THR A 143 27.78 -8.17 3.68
CA THR A 143 27.35 -9.57 3.68
C THR A 143 27.45 -10.20 2.29
N LEU A 144 27.02 -9.49 1.23
CA LEU A 144 27.10 -10.00 -0.14
C LEU A 144 28.53 -10.05 -0.64
N ILE A 145 29.36 -9.04 -0.38
CA ILE A 145 30.77 -9.04 -0.81
C ILE A 145 31.57 -10.18 -0.15
N GLU A 146 31.34 -10.45 1.13
CA GLU A 146 32.00 -11.57 1.82
C GLU A 146 31.62 -12.93 1.24
N LYS A 147 30.32 -13.14 0.97
CA LYS A 147 29.85 -14.38 0.33
C LYS A 147 30.41 -14.53 -1.10
N ASN A 148 30.46 -13.44 -1.86
CA ASN A 148 30.99 -13.45 -3.24
C ASN A 148 32.50 -13.70 -3.29
N LYS A 149 33.28 -13.13 -2.34
CA LYS A 149 34.71 -13.43 -2.19
C LYS A 149 34.96 -14.90 -1.90
N LYS A 150 34.17 -15.52 -1.02
CA LYS A 150 34.28 -16.95 -0.70
C LYS A 150 34.00 -17.83 -1.93
N ILE A 151 32.95 -17.51 -2.71
CA ILE A 151 32.62 -18.23 -3.95
C ILE A 151 33.72 -18.07 -5.00
N ARG A 152 34.25 -16.85 -5.20
CA ARG A 152 35.37 -16.61 -6.14
C ARG A 152 36.65 -17.34 -5.72
N LEU A 153 36.97 -17.36 -4.44
CA LEU A 153 38.14 -18.10 -3.92
C LEU A 153 37.97 -19.61 -4.08
N ALA A 154 36.77 -20.13 -3.85
CA ALA A 154 36.46 -21.55 -4.06
C ALA A 154 36.58 -21.94 -5.55
N ASN A 155 36.05 -21.11 -6.46
CA ASN A 155 36.19 -21.36 -7.90
C ASN A 155 37.64 -21.23 -8.37
N ALA A 156 38.38 -20.23 -7.90
CA ALA A 156 39.80 -20.07 -8.25
C ALA A 156 40.66 -21.25 -7.76
N LYS A 157 40.39 -21.76 -6.54
CA LYS A 157 41.06 -22.97 -6.03
C LYS A 157 40.77 -24.19 -6.91
N ARG A 158 39.51 -24.40 -7.30
CA ARG A 158 39.12 -25.51 -8.18
C ARG A 158 39.79 -25.42 -9.55
N THR A 159 39.88 -24.22 -10.13
CA THR A 159 40.57 -24.03 -11.42
C THR A 159 42.07 -24.27 -11.29
N ILE A 160 42.71 -23.90 -10.18
CA ILE A 160 44.13 -24.20 -9.95
C ILE A 160 44.35 -25.70 -9.75
N GLU A 161 43.51 -26.39 -8.97
CA GLU A 161 43.54 -27.86 -8.83
C GLU A 161 43.38 -28.57 -10.18
N GLU A 162 42.40 -28.15 -10.99
CA GLU A 162 42.17 -28.70 -12.34
C GLU A 162 43.37 -28.43 -13.28
N LEU A 163 44.03 -27.27 -13.16
CA LEU A 163 45.23 -26.96 -13.95
C LEU A 163 46.46 -27.76 -13.48
N GLU A 164 46.64 -27.93 -12.17
CA GLU A 164 47.71 -28.75 -11.58
C GLU A 164 47.56 -30.24 -11.87
N GLU A 165 46.32 -30.74 -12.00
CA GLU A 165 46.04 -32.13 -12.37
C GLU A 165 46.30 -32.37 -13.88
N ASN A 166 46.05 -31.36 -14.73
CA ASN A 166 46.23 -31.46 -16.17
C ASN A 166 47.63 -31.06 -16.67
N GLN A 167 48.46 -30.36 -15.86
CA GLN A 167 49.82 -29.93 -16.20
C GLN A 167 50.81 -30.18 -15.04
N PRO A 168 51.32 -31.41 -14.86
CA PRO A 168 52.18 -31.80 -13.73
C PRO A 168 53.53 -31.06 -13.71
N ASP A 169 53.98 -30.57 -14.85
CA ASP A 169 55.21 -29.79 -15.06
C ASP A 169 55.18 -28.40 -14.37
N LEU A 170 53.99 -27.85 -14.07
CA LEU A 170 53.86 -26.60 -13.30
C LEU A 170 54.04 -26.79 -11.79
N LYS A 171 53.75 -27.99 -11.26
CA LYS A 171 53.98 -28.31 -9.84
C LYS A 171 55.46 -28.33 -9.49
N GLU A 172 56.28 -28.85 -10.39
CA GLU A 172 57.74 -28.95 -10.21
C GLU A 172 58.41 -27.57 -10.12
N ILE A 173 57.94 -26.59 -10.90
CA ILE A 173 58.43 -25.20 -10.90
C ILE A 173 57.97 -24.44 -9.63
N ALA A 174 56.78 -24.75 -9.11
CA ALA A 174 56.25 -24.15 -7.89
C ALA A 174 56.91 -24.69 -6.61
N GLU A 175 57.30 -25.97 -6.60
CA GLU A 175 58.04 -26.59 -5.48
C GLU A 175 59.56 -26.33 -5.53
N ASN A 176 60.16 -26.13 -6.70
CA ASN A 176 61.57 -25.81 -6.84
C ASN A 176 61.81 -24.65 -7.83
N PRO A 177 61.76 -23.38 -7.36
CA PRO A 177 61.92 -22.21 -8.22
C PRO A 177 63.31 -22.03 -8.84
N ASN A 178 64.29 -22.90 -8.53
CA ASN A 178 65.67 -22.86 -9.03
C ASN A 178 65.99 -24.00 -10.02
N SER A 179 65.01 -24.73 -10.56
CA SER A 179 65.25 -25.87 -11.46
C SER A 179 65.44 -25.52 -12.95
N VAL A 180 65.68 -24.25 -13.30
CA VAL A 180 65.93 -23.78 -14.68
C VAL A 180 67.38 -23.38 -14.85
#